data_AF-A0A9D2IHT4-F1
#
_entry.id   AF-A0A9D2IHT4-F1
#
_cell.length_a   1.000
_cell.length_b   1.000
_cell.length_c   1.000
_cell.angle_alpha   90.00
_cell.angle_beta   90.00
_cell.angle_gamma   90.00
#
_symmetry.space_group_name_H-M   'P 1'
#
loop_
_entity.id
_entity.type
_entity.pdbx_description
1 polymer ?
#
loop_
_entity_poly.entity_id
_entity_poly.type
_entity_poly.pdbx_seq_one_letter_code
_entity_poly.pdbx_strand_id
1 'polypeptide(L)' 'MKKLEELKFLLTSVLVINQTNEHKDNDISLILDYAFRRLYGANTNLFLLACAGKTKEQIMPEVQKLLEHTQYKNYMEEIK' A
#
# COMPACT_ATOMS: atom_id res chain seq x y z
N MET A 1 3.22 -9.61 16.48
CA MET A 1 2.05 -9.78 15.57
C MET A 1 1.50 -8.44 15.10
N LYS A 2 1.03 -7.53 15.98
CA LYS A 2 0.52 -6.19 15.59
C LYS A 2 1.41 -5.41 14.61
N LYS A 3 2.73 -5.32 14.86
CA LYS A 3 3.67 -4.57 13.99
C LYS A 3 3.79 -5.16 12.57
N LEU A 4 3.70 -6.49 12.43
CA LEU A 4 3.80 -7.15 11.12
C LEU A 4 2.49 -7.02 10.33
N GLU A 5 1.35 -7.01 11.05
CA GLU A 5 0.04 -6.72 10.45
C GLU A 5 -0.03 -5.27 9.96
N GLU A 6 0.37 -4.30 10.78
CA GLU A 6 0.46 -2.90 10.36
C GLU A 6 1.37 -2.71 9.15
N LEU A 7 2.55 -3.36 9.15
CA LEU A 7 3.48 -3.30 8.03
C LEU A 7 2.84 -3.80 6.73
N LYS A 8 2.01 -4.84 6.77
CA LYS A 8 1.27 -5.32 5.59
C LYS A 8 0.34 -4.25 5.02
N PHE A 9 -0.40 -3.55 5.88
CA PHE A 9 -1.29 -2.46 5.45
C PHE A 9 -0.50 -1.29 4.86
N LEU A 10 0.61 -0.89 5.49
CA LEU A 10 1.49 0.17 4.98
C LEU A 10 2.06 -0.19 3.60
N LEU A 11 2.62 -1.40 3.43
CA LEU A 11 3.17 -1.87 2.15
C LEU A 11 2.09 -1.95 1.05
N THR A 12 0.86 -2.35 1.42
CA THR A 12 -0.27 -2.39 0.49
C THR A 12 -0.64 -0.97 0.04
N SER A 13 -0.68 -0.02 0.96
CA SER A 13 -0.93 1.39 0.65
C SER A 13 0.11 1.95 -0.32
N VAL A 14 1.40 1.69 -0.09
CA VAL A 14 2.47 2.14 -1.00
C VAL A 14 2.32 1.48 -2.39
N LEU A 15 2.00 0.19 -2.44
CA LEU A 15 1.80 -0.54 -3.70
C LEU A 15 0.69 0.10 -4.53
N VAL A 16 -0.46 0.34 -3.91
CA VAL A 16 -1.65 0.87 -4.56
C VAL A 16 -1.42 2.31 -5.03
N ILE A 17 -0.79 3.15 -4.21
CA ILE A 17 -0.42 4.52 -4.59
C ILE A 17 0.53 4.49 -5.80
N ASN A 18 1.57 3.67 -5.77
CA ASN A 18 2.52 3.59 -6.88
C ASN A 18 1.88 3.07 -8.17
N GLN A 19 1.01 2.06 -8.06
CA GLN A 19 0.37 1.43 -9.22
C GLN A 19 -0.66 2.34 -9.92
N THR A 20 -1.25 3.30 -9.20
CA THR A 20 -2.24 4.26 -9.71
C THR A 20 -1.64 5.63 -10.04
N ASN A 21 -0.32 5.79 -9.86
CA ASN A 21 0.41 7.00 -10.21
C ASN A 21 0.70 7.04 -11.71
N GLU A 22 0.53 8.21 -12.34
CA GLU A 22 0.91 8.46 -13.73
C GLU A 22 2.41 8.20 -13.97
N HIS A 23 3.23 8.51 -12.97
CA HIS A 23 4.67 8.24 -12.97
C HIS A 23 5.00 7.06 -12.06
N LYS A 24 4.37 5.90 -12.30
CA LYS A 24 4.66 4.66 -11.60
C LYS A 24 6.16 4.37 -11.61
N ASP A 25 6.70 4.08 -10.43
CA ASP A 25 8.10 3.67 -10.25
C ASP A 25 8.21 2.14 -10.24
N ASN A 26 9.03 1.59 -11.15
CA ASN A 26 9.20 0.15 -11.28
C ASN A 26 10.04 -0.46 -10.14
N ASP A 27 10.99 0.28 -9.57
CA ASP A 27 11.82 -0.21 -8.48
C ASP A 27 10.97 -0.37 -7.21
N ILE A 28 10.06 0.58 -6.96
CA ILE A 28 9.05 0.45 -5.89
C ILE A 28 8.20 -0.81 -6.10
N SER A 29 7.74 -1.07 -7.33
CA SER A 29 6.96 -2.29 -7.63
C SER A 29 7.74 -3.57 -7.36
N LEU A 30 9.00 -3.65 -7.76
CA LEU A 30 9.83 -4.84 -7.56
C LEU A 30 10.13 -5.10 -6.08
N ILE A 31 10.44 -4.05 -5.32
CA ILE A 31 10.67 -4.15 -3.87
C ILE A 31 9.41 -4.66 -3.15
N LEU A 32 8.24 -4.14 -3.52
CA LEU A 32 6.98 -4.55 -2.91
C LEU A 32 6.59 -5.97 -3.31
N ASP A 33 6.77 -6.38 -4.57
CA ASP A 33 6.52 -7.75 -5.01
C ASP A 33 7.40 -8.76 -4.25
N TYR A 34 8.69 -8.45 -4.07
CA TYR A 34 9.58 -9.23 -3.22
C TYR A 34 9.05 -9.33 -1.79
N ALA A 35 8.70 -8.20 -1.16
CA ALA A 35 8.22 -8.16 0.22
C ALA A 35 6.96 -9.02 0.41
N PHE A 36 5.96 -8.90 -0.47
CA PHE A 36 4.73 -9.69 -0.39
C PHE A 36 4.99 -11.19 -0.60
N ARG A 37 5.77 -11.56 -1.62
CA ARG A 37 6.05 -12.97 -1.91
C ARG A 37 6.88 -13.65 -0.82
N ARG A 38 7.91 -12.97 -0.32
CA ARG A 38 8.90 -13.58 0.58
C ARG A 38 8.56 -13.44 2.06
N LEU A 39 7.93 -12.35 2.47
CA LEU A 39 7.61 -12.10 3.89
C LEU A 39 6.20 -12.54 4.26
N TYR A 40 5.26 -12.52 3.30
CA TYR A 40 3.85 -12.81 3.55
C TYR A 40 3.30 -14.01 2.78
N GLY A 41 4.10 -14.62 1.89
CA GLY A 41 3.63 -15.72 1.03
C GLY A 41 2.45 -15.33 0.13
N ALA A 42 2.31 -14.03 -0.16
CA ALA A 42 1.17 -13.46 -0.87
C ALA A 42 1.59 -12.94 -2.26
N ASN A 43 0.69 -12.99 -3.23
CA ASN A 43 0.88 -12.32 -4.52
C ASN A 43 0.23 -10.93 -4.49
N THR A 44 0.74 -10.04 -5.35
CA THR A 44 0.24 -8.67 -5.47
C THR A 44 -0.84 -8.51 -6.55
N ASN A 45 -1.09 -9.54 -7.36
CA ASN A 45 -1.93 -9.48 -8.56
C ASN A 45 -3.36 -9.00 -8.27
N LEU A 46 -3.96 -9.44 -7.17
CA LEU A 46 -5.31 -8.98 -6.79
C LEU A 46 -5.35 -7.47 -6.50
N PHE A 47 -4.30 -6.92 -5.88
CA PHE A 47 -4.19 -5.48 -5.68
C PHE A 47 -3.99 -4.75 -7.01
N LEU A 48 -3.19 -5.31 -7.92
CA LEU A 48 -2.98 -4.74 -9.25
C LEU A 48 -4.29 -4.67 -10.05
N LEU A 49 -5.11 -5.72 -9.99
CA LEU A 49 -6.44 -5.74 -10.62
C LEU A 49 -7.37 -4.69 -10.02
N ALA A 50 -7.37 -4.52 -8.70
CA ALA A 50 -8.17 -3.50 -8.02
C ALA A 50 -7.76 -2.05 -8.37
N CYS A 51 -6.53 -1.86 -8.85
CA CYS A 51 -6.00 -0.57 -9.30
C CYS A 51 -6.25 -0.30 -10.80
N ALA A 52 -6.65 -1.30 -11.58
CA ALA A 52 -6.75 -1.16 -13.03
C ALA A 52 -7.73 -0.06 -13.43
N GLY A 53 -7.26 0.90 -14.23
CA GLY A 53 -8.07 2.03 -14.72
C GLY A 53 -8.38 3.11 -13.69
N LYS A 54 -7.83 3.02 -12.46
CA LYS A 54 -8.00 4.05 -11.42
C LYS A 54 -6.81 5.01 -11.36
N THR A 55 -7.09 6.29 -11.12
CA THR A 55 -6.05 7.28 -10.76
C THR A 55 -5.75 7.24 -9.27
N LYS A 56 -4.63 7.87 -8.87
CA LYS A 56 -4.25 8.05 -7.47
C LYS A 56 -5.39 8.68 -6.65
N GLU A 57 -6.00 9.74 -7.16
CA GLU A 57 -7.07 10.48 -6.48
C GLU A 57 -8.29 9.59 -6.23
N GLN A 58 -8.63 8.72 -7.18
CA GLN A 58 -9.76 7.81 -7.10
C GLN A 58 -9.55 6.69 -6.09
N ILE A 59 -8.30 6.29 -5.83
CA ILE A 59 -7.98 5.17 -4.92
C ILE A 59 -7.61 5.61 -3.50
N MET A 60 -7.33 6.91 -3.29
CA MET A 60 -6.96 7.44 -1.97
C MET A 60 -7.99 7.12 -0.86
N PRO A 61 -9.32 7.13 -1.09
CA PRO A 61 -10.27 6.74 -0.04
C PRO A 61 -10.06 5.31 0.46
N GLU A 62 -9.78 4.35 -0.42
CA GLU A 62 -9.45 2.98 -0.05
C GLU A 62 -8.09 2.89 0.65
N VAL A 63 -7.10 3.66 0.21
CA VAL A 63 -5.80 3.77 0.88
C VAL A 63 -5.96 4.28 2.31
N GLN A 64 -6.83 5.27 2.55
CA GLN A 64 -7.08 5.77 3.90
C GLN A 64 -7.66 4.69 4.81
N LYS A 65 -8.60 3.88 4.31
CA LYS A 65 -9.14 2.72 5.06
C LYS A 65 -8.05 1.71 5.42
N LEU A 66 -7.07 1.48 4.54
CA LEU A 66 -5.92 0.62 4.86
C LEU A 66 -5.08 1.23 5.99
N LEU A 67 -4.85 2.54 5.94
CA LEU A 67 -4.06 3.25 6.95
C LEU A 67 -4.76 3.34 8.31
N GLU A 68 -6.10 3.28 8.37
CA GLU A 68 -6.87 3.17 9.63
C GLU A 68 -6.57 1.89 10.42
N HIS A 69 -6.06 0.84 9.77
CA HIS A 69 -5.58 -0.38 10.44
C HIS A 69 -4.17 -0.23 11.04
N THR A 70 -3.60 0.97 11.01
CA THR A 70 -2.23 1.27 11.47
C THR A 70 -2.21 2.46 12.43
N GLN A 71 -1.07 2.69 13.10
CA GLN A 71 -0.85 3.90 13.89
C GLN A 71 -0.51 5.15 13.06
N TYR A 72 -0.59 5.09 11.73
CA TYR A 72 -0.20 6.19 10.84
C TYR A 72 -0.97 7.49 11.13
N LYS A 73 -2.28 7.41 11.37
CA LYS A 73 -3.08 8.59 11.67
C LYS A 73 -2.63 9.28 12.98
N ASN A 74 -2.41 8.49 14.04
CA ASN A 74 -1.95 8.99 15.33
C ASN A 74 -0.57 9.66 15.17
N TYR A 75 0.35 9.03 14.43
CA TYR A 75 1.66 9.60 14.12
C TYR A 75 1.57 10.95 13.38
N MET A 76 0.67 11.07 12.41
CA MET A 76 0.46 12.33 11.69
C MET A 76 -0.17 13.43 12.55
N GLU A 77 -0.87 13.08 13.64
CA GLU A 77 -1.40 14.04 14.61
C GLU A 77 -0.31 14.50 15.60
N GLU A 78 0.65 13.65 15.94
CA GLU A 78 1.79 13.99 16.81
C GLU A 78 2.79 14.97 16.16
N ILE A 79 2.87 14.98 14.82
CA ILE A 79 3.80 15.84 14.06
C ILE A 79 3.18 17.21 13.72
N LYS A 80 1.86 17.37 13.90
CA LYS A 80 1.15 18.65 13.69
C LYS A 80 1.36 19.60 14.84
#